data_AF-A0A6J4UNL9-F1
#
_entry.id   AF-A0A6J4UNL9-F1
#
_cell.length_a   1.000
_cell.length_b   1.000
_cell.length_c   1.000
_cell.angle_alpha   90.00
_cell.angle_beta   90.00
_cell.angle_gamma   90.00
#
_symmetry.space_group_name_H-M   'P 1'
#
loop_
_entity.id
_entity.type
_entity.pdbx_description
1 polymer ?
#
loop_
_entity_poly.entity_id
_entity_poly.type
_entity_poly.pdbx_seq_one_letter_code
_entity_poly.pdbx_strand_id
1 'polypeptide(L)'
;MKVDGLRRIWLRSVTAYTLAGALASGLVGVSAGWLGSLIPGGDAMRAVLVVAALVGIWVALREAIARTWPMPQIRRQTPETLRVRYSAPVAAALWGFDLGLVFSTWLTFAGPWFVLAVALALGDPLAGAVLFLGHWLARAAWLWLAPYLLTSARVGPEFSRQVTRTIGLFRTVQVVAATIGVVAVLRLVVG
;
A
#
# COMPACT_ATOMS: atom_id res chain seq x y z
N MET A 1 -0.92 -31.99 -3.65
CA MET A 1 -1.47 -31.36 -2.42
C MET A 1 -2.44 -32.39 -1.83
N LYS A 2 -2.56 -32.60 -0.51
CA LYS A 2 -3.74 -33.28 0.07
C LYS A 2 -4.84 -32.22 0.04
N VAL A 3 -5.39 -32.01 -1.16
CA VAL A 3 -5.47 -30.68 -1.83
C VAL A 3 -6.51 -29.74 -1.24
N ASP A 4 -7.72 -30.23 -1.00
CA ASP A 4 -8.89 -29.33 -1.00
C ASP A 4 -9.08 -28.58 0.31
N GLY A 5 -8.79 -29.23 1.43
CA GLY A 5 -8.89 -28.61 2.76
C GLY A 5 -7.93 -27.43 2.91
N LEU A 6 -6.66 -27.62 2.49
CA LEU A 6 -5.64 -26.58 2.52
C LEU A 6 -5.94 -25.45 1.52
N ARG A 7 -6.42 -25.79 0.33
CA ARG A 7 -6.84 -24.79 -0.67
C ARG A 7 -8.00 -23.94 -0.16
N ARG A 8 -9.01 -24.55 0.47
CA ARG A 8 -10.16 -23.85 1.03
C ARG A 8 -9.77 -22.92 2.17
N ILE A 9 -8.88 -23.37 3.07
CA ILE A 9 -8.36 -22.54 4.15
C ILE A 9 -7.57 -21.35 3.57
N TRP A 10 -6.68 -21.60 2.61
CA TRP A 10 -5.92 -20.53 1.96
C TRP A 10 -6.84 -19.50 1.30
N LEU A 11 -7.81 -19.94 0.49
CA LEU A 11 -8.77 -19.05 -0.17
C LEU A 11 -9.53 -18.20 0.85
N ARG A 12 -10.05 -18.83 1.92
CA ARG A 12 -10.75 -18.10 3.00
C ARG A 12 -9.85 -17.08 3.66
N SER A 13 -8.60 -17.44 3.98
CA SER A 13 -7.65 -16.54 4.62
C SER A 13 -7.25 -15.36 3.73
N VAL A 14 -6.92 -15.60 2.46
CA VAL A 14 -6.54 -14.52 1.53
C VAL A 14 -7.75 -13.62 1.22
N THR A 15 -8.94 -14.18 1.11
CA THR A 15 -10.18 -13.39 0.96
C THR A 15 -10.41 -12.53 2.19
N ALA A 16 -10.35 -13.10 3.39
CA ALA A 16 -10.55 -12.38 4.65
C ALA A 16 -9.51 -11.26 4.84
N TYR A 17 -8.23 -11.54 4.54
CA TYR A 17 -7.16 -10.55 4.50
C TYR A 17 -7.49 -9.40 3.55
N THR A 18 -7.84 -9.73 2.31
CA THR A 18 -8.08 -8.74 1.26
C THR A 18 -9.26 -7.86 1.59
N LEU A 19 -10.38 -8.42 2.07
CA LEU A 19 -11.57 -7.67 2.43
C LEU A 19 -11.33 -6.77 3.66
N ALA A 20 -10.71 -7.32 4.71
CA ALA A 20 -10.45 -6.56 5.93
C ALA A 20 -9.50 -5.39 5.68
N GLY A 21 -8.44 -5.59 4.90
CA GLY A 21 -7.54 -4.51 4.55
C GLY A 21 -8.09 -3.54 3.51
N ALA A 22 -9.00 -3.98 2.63
CA ALA A 22 -9.71 -3.08 1.72
C ALA A 22 -10.62 -2.14 2.50
N LEU A 23 -11.35 -2.67 3.49
CA LEU A 23 -12.15 -1.87 4.42
C LEU A 23 -11.28 -0.85 5.15
N ALA A 24 -10.19 -1.30 5.80
CA ALA A 24 -9.29 -0.41 6.53
C ALA A 24 -8.65 0.67 5.63
N SER A 25 -8.16 0.29 4.45
CA SER A 25 -7.52 1.22 3.51
C SER A 25 -8.53 2.20 2.94
N GLY A 26 -9.74 1.73 2.60
CA GLY A 26 -10.84 2.58 2.17
C GLY A 26 -11.19 3.64 3.22
N LEU A 27 -11.25 3.25 4.51
CA LEU A 27 -11.47 4.19 5.62
C LEU A 27 -10.34 5.22 5.75
N VAL A 28 -9.08 4.81 5.59
CA VAL A 28 -7.93 5.75 5.55
C VAL A 28 -8.08 6.72 4.39
N GLY A 29 -8.44 6.23 3.21
CA GLY A 29 -8.65 7.03 2.00
C GLY A 29 -9.79 8.03 2.13
N VAL A 30 -10.95 7.58 2.62
CA VAL A 30 -12.11 8.45 2.93
C VAL A 30 -11.68 9.54 3.91
N SER A 31 -10.96 9.17 4.97
CA SER A 31 -10.50 10.12 5.98
C SER A 31 -9.53 11.15 5.40
N ALA A 32 -8.59 10.73 4.55
CA ALA A 32 -7.64 11.62 3.88
C ALA A 32 -8.35 12.58 2.91
N GLY A 33 -9.25 12.08 2.06
CA GLY A 33 -10.03 12.92 1.15
C GLY A 33 -10.93 13.90 1.91
N TRP A 34 -11.58 13.44 2.99
CA TRP A 34 -12.38 14.30 3.86
C TRP A 34 -11.54 15.39 4.53
N LEU A 35 -10.37 15.05 5.09
CA LEU A 35 -9.46 16.05 5.66
C LEU A 35 -8.98 17.06 4.60
N GLY A 36 -8.73 16.59 3.37
CA GLY A 36 -8.41 17.45 2.23
C GLY A 36 -9.53 18.42 1.88
N SER A 37 -10.80 18.01 2.02
CA SER A 37 -11.97 18.86 1.76
C SER A 37 -12.08 20.06 2.70
N LEU A 38 -11.40 20.00 3.85
CA LEU A 38 -11.35 21.09 4.83
C LEU A 38 -10.34 22.19 4.43
N ILE A 39 -9.50 21.94 3.43
CA ILE A 39 -8.51 22.89 2.94
C ILE A 39 -9.22 23.97 2.10
N PRO A 40 -9.03 25.26 2.40
CA PRO A 40 -9.60 26.33 1.59
C PRO A 40 -9.21 26.21 0.11
N GLY A 41 -10.13 26.55 -0.80
CA GLY A 41 -9.85 26.58 -2.23
C GLY A 41 -8.84 27.66 -2.64
N GLY A 42 -8.58 27.77 -3.95
CA GLY A 42 -7.67 28.78 -4.50
C GLY A 42 -6.19 28.45 -4.22
N ASP A 43 -5.44 29.42 -3.71
CA ASP A 43 -3.98 29.30 -3.55
C ASP A 43 -3.57 28.24 -2.51
N ALA A 44 -4.38 28.02 -1.47
CA ALA A 44 -4.13 26.96 -0.49
C ALA A 44 -4.22 25.57 -1.13
N MET A 45 -5.22 25.33 -1.97
CA MET A 45 -5.35 24.08 -2.72
C MET A 45 -4.19 23.88 -3.71
N ARG A 46 -3.78 24.95 -4.42
CA ARG A 46 -2.59 24.91 -5.29
C ARG A 46 -1.32 24.56 -4.52
N ALA A 47 -1.13 25.13 -3.34
CA ALA A 47 0.02 24.81 -2.49
C ALA A 47 0.03 23.32 -2.10
N VAL A 48 -1.13 22.75 -1.80
CA VAL A 48 -1.25 21.32 -1.45
C VAL A 48 -0.95 20.42 -2.64
N LEU A 49 -1.40 20.78 -3.84
CA LEU A 49 -1.02 20.07 -5.08
C LEU A 49 0.49 20.14 -5.35
N VAL A 50 1.12 21.30 -5.12
CA VAL A 50 2.59 21.46 -5.22
C VAL A 50 3.29 20.55 -4.20
N VAL A 51 2.83 20.52 -2.95
CA VAL A 51 3.37 19.62 -1.92
C VAL A 51 3.20 18.16 -2.34
N ALA A 52 2.05 17.77 -2.90
CA ALA A 52 1.83 16.42 -3.40
C ALA A 52 2.80 16.05 -4.53
N ALA A 53 3.07 16.97 -5.47
CA ALA A 53 4.06 16.78 -6.51
C ALA A 53 5.48 16.61 -5.94
N LEU A 54 5.86 17.43 -4.95
CA LEU A 54 7.16 17.32 -4.27
C LEU A 54 7.31 15.99 -3.54
N VAL A 55 6.26 15.52 -2.86
CA VAL A 55 6.24 14.18 -2.23
C VAL A 55 6.41 13.10 -3.29
N GLY A 56 5.74 13.20 -4.43
CA GLY A 56 5.89 12.25 -5.54
C GLY A 56 7.30 12.20 -6.11
N ILE A 57 7.95 13.36 -6.28
CA ILE A 57 9.36 13.46 -6.70
C ILE A 57 10.26 12.80 -5.65
N TRP A 58 10.04 13.09 -4.37
CA TRP A 58 10.80 12.48 -3.29
C TRP A 58 10.66 10.95 -3.27
N VAL A 59 9.44 10.41 -3.48
CA VAL A 59 9.20 8.97 -3.62
C VAL A 59 10.01 8.41 -4.79
N ALA A 60 9.92 9.02 -5.96
CA ALA A 60 10.64 8.55 -7.15
C ALA A 60 12.16 8.52 -6.92
N LEU A 61 12.73 9.58 -6.34
CA LEU A 61 14.16 9.67 -6.02
C LEU A 61 14.60 8.64 -4.98
N ARG A 62 13.81 8.47 -3.91
CA ARG A 62 14.10 7.50 -2.85
C ARG A 62 14.15 6.07 -3.40
N GLU A 63 13.17 5.70 -4.22
CA GLU A 63 13.08 4.35 -4.77
C GLU A 63 14.11 4.10 -5.88
N ALA A 64 14.50 5.12 -6.64
CA ALA A 64 15.51 5.02 -7.69
C ALA A 64 16.94 4.94 -7.14
N ILE A 65 17.34 5.92 -6.32
CA ILE A 65 18.76 6.15 -5.97
C ILE A 65 19.00 6.31 -4.47
N ALA A 66 18.08 6.91 -3.72
CA ALA A 66 18.32 7.34 -2.34
C ALA A 66 17.67 6.42 -1.30
N ARG A 67 18.04 5.14 -1.35
CA ARG A 67 17.37 4.04 -0.62
C ARG A 67 17.46 4.15 0.91
N THR A 68 18.46 4.86 1.41
CA THR A 68 18.72 5.04 2.85
C THR A 68 17.99 6.24 3.43
N TRP A 69 17.30 7.04 2.61
CA TRP A 69 16.55 8.18 3.13
C TRP A 69 15.47 7.72 4.12
N PRO A 70 15.48 8.28 5.34
CA PRO A 70 14.51 7.92 6.36
C PRO A 70 13.13 8.36 5.88
N MET A 71 12.14 7.54 6.22
CA MET A 71 10.73 7.81 5.95
C MET A 71 10.01 7.91 7.29
N PRO A 72 9.10 8.87 7.46
CA PRO A 72 8.21 8.88 8.61
C PRO A 72 7.44 7.56 8.65
N GLN A 73 7.57 6.80 9.72
CA GLN A 73 6.83 5.54 9.88
C GLN A 73 6.81 5.08 11.32
N ILE A 74 5.75 4.36 11.68
CA ILE A 74 5.68 3.65 12.95
C ILE A 74 6.50 2.37 12.82
N ARG A 75 7.50 2.20 13.69
CA ARG A 75 8.40 1.04 13.67
C ARG A 75 7.78 -0.17 14.39
N ARG A 76 6.57 -0.57 13.96
CA ARG A 76 5.81 -1.69 14.51
C ARG A 76 5.56 -2.73 13.42
N GLN A 77 5.71 -4.00 13.77
CA GLN A 77 5.24 -5.12 12.96
C GLN A 77 3.94 -5.65 13.54
N THR A 78 3.13 -6.28 12.68
CA THR A 78 1.91 -6.92 13.15
C THR A 78 2.26 -8.11 14.06
N PRO A 79 1.59 -8.28 15.21
CA PRO A 79 1.98 -9.30 16.19
C PRO A 79 1.88 -10.73 15.62
N GLU A 80 2.95 -11.51 15.81
CA GLU A 80 2.96 -12.92 15.40
C GLU A 80 1.98 -13.77 16.22
N THR A 81 1.70 -13.35 17.46
CA THR A 81 0.79 -14.04 18.40
C THR A 81 -0.62 -14.23 17.83
N LEU A 82 -1.05 -13.41 16.86
CA LEU A 82 -2.33 -13.55 16.19
C LEU A 82 -2.48 -14.91 15.50
N ARG A 83 -1.40 -15.46 14.94
CA ARG A 83 -1.39 -16.78 14.29
C ARG A 83 -1.62 -17.93 15.27
N VAL A 84 -1.15 -17.76 16.50
CA VAL A 84 -1.27 -18.78 17.56
C VAL A 84 -2.63 -18.71 18.24
N ARG A 85 -3.18 -17.50 18.39
CA ARG A 85 -4.41 -17.25 19.16
C ARG A 85 -5.70 -17.46 18.36
N TYR A 86 -5.66 -17.24 17.05
CA TYR A 86 -6.86 -17.24 16.22
C TYR A 86 -6.77 -18.28 15.10
N SER A 87 -7.93 -18.68 14.57
CA SER A 87 -7.99 -19.49 13.35
C SER A 87 -7.37 -18.74 12.17
N ALA A 88 -6.83 -19.48 11.19
CA ALA A 88 -6.09 -18.88 10.08
C ALA A 88 -6.85 -17.75 9.33
N PRO A 89 -8.18 -17.86 9.04
CA PRO A 89 -8.90 -16.78 8.38
C PRO A 89 -9.07 -15.54 9.27
N VAL A 90 -9.25 -15.72 10.58
CA VAL A 90 -9.40 -14.62 11.53
C VAL A 90 -8.06 -13.90 11.71
N ALA A 91 -6.97 -14.65 11.89
CA ALA A 91 -5.62 -14.09 11.94
C ALA A 91 -5.31 -13.30 10.65
N ALA A 92 -5.66 -13.86 9.49
CA ALA A 92 -5.47 -13.19 8.20
C ALA A 92 -6.32 -11.93 8.06
N ALA A 93 -7.56 -11.91 8.54
CA ALA A 93 -8.40 -10.71 8.57
C ALA A 93 -7.78 -9.61 9.45
N LEU A 94 -7.32 -9.95 10.65
CA LEU A 94 -6.68 -9.00 11.56
C LEU A 94 -5.38 -8.44 10.98
N TRP A 95 -4.57 -9.29 10.32
CA TRP A 95 -3.40 -8.85 9.58
C TRP A 95 -3.75 -7.95 8.39
N GLY A 96 -4.80 -8.31 7.65
CA GLY A 96 -5.31 -7.50 6.55
C GLY A 96 -5.73 -6.12 7.04
N PHE A 97 -6.50 -6.06 8.11
CA PHE A 97 -6.95 -4.81 8.73
C PHE A 97 -5.76 -3.96 9.21
N ASP A 98 -4.84 -4.51 10.00
CA ASP A 98 -3.67 -3.78 10.51
C ASP A 98 -2.82 -3.24 9.34
N LEU A 99 -2.50 -4.06 8.34
CA LEU A 99 -1.72 -3.62 7.17
C LEU A 99 -2.48 -2.65 6.25
N GLY A 100 -3.80 -2.73 6.24
CA GLY A 100 -4.70 -1.84 5.51
C GLY A 100 -4.84 -0.46 6.16
N LEU A 101 -4.46 -0.30 7.44
CA LEU A 101 -4.28 1.02 8.03
C LEU A 101 -3.03 1.75 7.51
N VAL A 102 -2.28 1.12 6.58
CA VAL A 102 -1.14 1.61 5.79
C VAL A 102 0.06 2.06 6.64
N PHE A 103 -0.12 3.04 7.52
CA PHE A 103 0.93 3.68 8.33
C PHE A 103 1.10 3.07 9.73
N SER A 104 0.30 2.05 10.08
CA SER A 104 0.35 1.32 11.36
C SER A 104 1.54 0.34 11.48
N THR A 105 2.17 0.03 10.34
CA THR A 105 3.25 -0.96 10.23
C THR A 105 4.43 -0.39 9.47
N TRP A 106 5.56 -1.10 9.52
CA TRP A 106 6.73 -0.81 8.69
C TRP A 106 6.38 -0.74 7.20
N LEU A 107 6.78 0.35 6.58
CA LEU A 107 6.62 0.61 5.17
C LEU A 107 7.92 0.27 4.43
N THR A 108 7.84 -0.66 3.48
CA THR A 108 8.98 -1.01 2.63
C THR A 108 9.25 0.07 1.57
N PHE A 109 8.18 0.62 1.00
CA PHE A 109 8.22 1.60 -0.10
C PHE A 109 7.54 2.89 0.33
N ALA A 110 8.00 4.01 -0.21
CA ALA A 110 7.46 5.33 0.11
C ALA A 110 6.20 5.73 -0.67
N GLY A 111 5.79 4.93 -1.66
CA GLY A 111 4.57 5.14 -2.46
C GLY A 111 3.31 5.54 -1.68
N PRO A 112 3.00 4.94 -0.51
CA PRO A 112 1.80 5.32 0.25
C PRO A 112 1.77 6.80 0.69
N TRP A 113 2.92 7.44 0.90
CA TRP A 113 2.98 8.87 1.22
C TRP A 113 2.53 9.73 0.06
N PHE A 114 2.87 9.35 -1.16
CA PHE A 114 2.40 10.05 -2.35
C PHE A 114 0.91 9.84 -2.56
N VAL A 115 0.40 8.62 -2.36
CA VAL A 115 -1.04 8.33 -2.40
C VAL A 115 -1.81 9.19 -1.38
N LEU A 116 -1.28 9.30 -0.15
CA LEU A 116 -1.85 10.16 0.89
C LEU A 116 -1.87 11.63 0.48
N ALA A 117 -0.75 12.14 -0.03
CA ALA A 117 -0.64 13.54 -0.44
C ALA A 117 -1.62 13.88 -1.57
N VAL A 118 -1.78 12.99 -2.55
CA VAL A 118 -2.77 13.15 -3.63
C VAL A 118 -4.19 13.07 -3.09
N ALA A 119 -4.51 12.13 -2.21
CA ALA A 119 -5.85 12.03 -1.61
C ALA A 119 -6.22 13.32 -0.85
N LEU A 120 -5.29 13.89 -0.08
CA LEU A 120 -5.47 15.20 0.58
C LEU A 120 -5.64 16.33 -0.44
N ALA A 121 -4.85 16.35 -1.51
CA ALA A 121 -4.90 17.39 -2.53
C ALA A 121 -6.18 17.34 -3.38
N LEU A 122 -6.80 16.17 -3.54
CA LEU A 122 -8.08 16.07 -4.24
C LEU A 122 -9.25 16.55 -3.38
N GLY A 123 -9.15 16.45 -2.06
CA GLY A 123 -10.20 16.91 -1.14
C GLY A 123 -11.56 16.25 -1.34
N ASP A 124 -11.60 15.06 -1.94
CA ASP A 124 -12.82 14.27 -2.16
C ASP A 124 -12.69 12.92 -1.42
N PRO A 125 -13.58 12.61 -0.45
CA PRO A 125 -13.60 11.33 0.24
C PRO A 125 -13.68 10.12 -0.69
N LEU A 126 -14.43 10.22 -1.80
CA LEU A 126 -14.59 9.10 -2.73
C LEU A 126 -13.31 8.87 -3.52
N ALA A 127 -12.70 9.92 -4.08
CA ALA A 127 -11.40 9.82 -4.73
C ALA A 127 -10.32 9.27 -3.77
N GLY A 128 -10.29 9.74 -2.53
CA GLY A 128 -9.39 9.21 -1.50
C GLY A 128 -9.59 7.71 -1.25
N ALA A 129 -10.84 7.27 -1.15
CA ALA A 129 -11.18 5.85 -1.01
C ALA A 129 -10.67 5.02 -2.20
N VAL A 130 -10.92 5.48 -3.43
CA VAL A 130 -10.49 4.80 -4.66
C VAL A 130 -8.96 4.66 -4.72
N LEU A 131 -8.23 5.73 -4.40
CA LEU A 131 -6.77 5.72 -4.40
C LEU A 131 -6.21 4.71 -3.40
N PHE A 132 -6.70 4.70 -2.16
CA PHE A 132 -6.23 3.78 -1.14
C PHE A 132 -6.69 2.33 -1.37
N LEU A 133 -7.89 2.13 -1.91
CA LEU A 133 -8.36 0.80 -2.34
C LEU A 133 -7.49 0.26 -3.46
N GLY A 134 -7.18 1.07 -4.49
CA GLY A 134 -6.29 0.67 -5.57
C GLY A 134 -4.89 0.32 -5.05
N HIS A 135 -4.35 1.13 -4.14
CA HIS A 135 -3.09 0.85 -3.47
C HIS A 135 -3.12 -0.49 -2.69
N TRP A 136 -4.18 -0.72 -1.90
CA TRP A 136 -4.33 -1.95 -1.13
C TRP A 136 -4.46 -3.18 -2.03
N LEU A 137 -5.32 -3.12 -3.06
CA LEU A 137 -5.53 -4.24 -3.97
C LEU A 137 -4.26 -4.61 -4.72
N ALA A 138 -3.45 -3.61 -5.14
CA ALA A 138 -2.14 -3.86 -5.73
C ALA A 138 -1.18 -4.60 -4.77
N ARG A 139 -1.24 -4.31 -3.46
CA ARG A 139 -0.47 -5.04 -2.43
C ARG A 139 -1.01 -6.45 -2.23
N ALA A 140 -2.33 -6.61 -2.08
CA ALA A 140 -2.98 -7.88 -1.85
C ALA A 140 -2.88 -8.84 -3.06
N ALA A 141 -2.80 -8.30 -4.28
CA ALA A 141 -2.68 -9.09 -5.52
C ALA A 141 -1.52 -10.09 -5.46
N TRP A 142 -0.40 -9.74 -4.84
CA TRP A 142 0.75 -10.65 -4.69
C TRP A 142 0.42 -11.90 -3.89
N LEU A 143 -0.45 -11.80 -2.88
CA LEU A 143 -0.89 -12.97 -2.13
C LEU A 143 -1.77 -13.86 -2.97
N TRP A 144 -2.64 -13.29 -3.81
CA TRP A 144 -3.46 -14.04 -4.76
C TRP A 144 -2.63 -14.74 -5.84
N LEU A 145 -1.56 -14.11 -6.28
CA LEU A 145 -0.63 -14.65 -7.27
C LEU A 145 0.36 -15.65 -6.68
N ALA A 146 0.55 -15.65 -5.36
CA ALA A 146 1.55 -16.49 -4.68
C ALA A 146 1.50 -17.98 -5.06
N PRO A 147 0.34 -18.65 -5.19
CA PRO A 147 0.29 -20.07 -5.59
C PRO A 147 0.83 -20.34 -7.00
N TYR A 148 0.78 -19.33 -7.88
CA TYR A 148 1.27 -19.43 -9.27
C TYR A 148 2.75 -19.05 -9.38
N LEU A 149 3.20 -18.14 -8.51
CA LEU A 149 4.57 -17.61 -8.54
C LEU A 149 5.55 -18.44 -7.69
N LEU A 150 5.08 -19.06 -6.61
CA LEU A 150 5.91 -19.84 -5.69
C LEU A 150 5.75 -21.33 -5.99
N THR A 151 6.71 -21.89 -6.72
CA THR A 151 6.76 -23.32 -7.08
C THR A 151 7.07 -24.23 -5.89
N SER A 152 7.53 -23.69 -4.75
CA SER A 152 7.67 -24.45 -3.50
C SER A 152 7.35 -23.58 -2.27
N ALA A 153 6.58 -24.13 -1.32
CA ALA A 153 6.21 -23.48 -0.06
C ALA A 153 7.30 -23.58 1.02
N ARG A 154 8.53 -23.99 0.67
CA ARG A 154 9.61 -24.16 1.64
C ARG A 154 10.22 -22.80 1.96
N VAL A 155 10.00 -22.33 3.18
CA VAL A 155 10.71 -21.18 3.74
C VAL A 155 12.18 -21.58 3.87
N GLY A 156 13.05 -20.93 3.10
CA GLY A 156 14.49 -21.23 3.04
C GLY A 156 15.27 -20.17 2.26
N PRO A 157 16.60 -20.32 2.10
CA PRO A 157 17.45 -19.33 1.44
C PRO A 157 17.00 -18.97 0.01
N GLU A 158 16.34 -19.91 -0.68
CA GLU A 158 15.77 -19.71 -2.02
C GLU A 158 14.63 -18.69 -2.03
N PHE A 159 13.77 -18.72 -1.02
CA PHE A 159 12.65 -17.77 -0.89
C PHE A 159 13.17 -16.35 -0.69
N SER A 160 14.16 -16.17 0.20
CA SER A 160 14.80 -14.87 0.42
C SER A 160 15.48 -14.34 -0.84
N ARG A 161 16.12 -15.21 -1.64
CA ARG A 161 16.70 -14.84 -2.95
C ARG A 161 15.63 -14.42 -3.95
N GLN A 162 14.51 -15.13 -4.03
CA GLN A 162 13.39 -14.78 -4.92
C GLN A 162 12.79 -13.42 -4.54
N VAL A 163 12.53 -13.19 -3.25
CA VAL A 163 12.02 -11.90 -2.74
C VAL A 163 13.00 -10.77 -3.06
N THR A 164 14.30 -10.97 -2.85
CA THR A 164 15.32 -9.95 -3.14
C THR A 164 15.35 -9.58 -4.62
N ARG A 165 15.19 -10.56 -5.52
CA ARG A 165 15.10 -10.32 -6.97
C ARG A 165 13.85 -9.51 -7.35
N THR A 166 12.73 -9.72 -6.67
CA THR A 166 11.48 -9.00 -6.97
C THR A 166 11.47 -7.56 -6.42
N ILE A 167 12.23 -7.27 -5.35
CA ILE A 167 12.34 -5.91 -4.79
C ILE A 167 12.79 -4.89 -5.85
N GLY A 168 13.71 -5.26 -6.74
CA GLY A 168 14.14 -4.39 -7.84
C GLY A 168 12.98 -4.00 -8.76
N LEU A 169 12.19 -4.98 -9.19
CA LEU A 169 11.00 -4.77 -10.01
C LEU A 169 9.98 -3.87 -9.30
N PHE A 170 9.72 -4.13 -8.00
CA PHE A 170 8.82 -3.31 -7.21
C PHE A 170 9.24 -1.84 -7.16
N ARG A 171 10.54 -1.58 -7.00
CA ARG A 171 11.06 -0.22 -7.05
C ARG A 171 10.86 0.43 -8.41
N THR A 172 11.15 -0.27 -9.49
CA THR A 172 10.90 0.25 -10.84
C THR A 172 9.43 0.62 -11.02
N VAL A 173 8.51 -0.25 -10.59
CA VAL A 173 7.07 0.04 -10.64
C VAL A 173 6.72 1.28 -9.80
N GLN A 174 7.27 1.40 -8.59
CA GLN A 174 7.05 2.58 -7.72
C GLN A 174 7.57 3.87 -8.37
N VAL A 175 8.76 3.85 -8.96
CA VAL A 175 9.36 5.01 -9.65
C VAL A 175 8.51 5.44 -10.84
N VAL A 176 8.10 4.49 -11.68
CA VAL A 176 7.26 4.77 -12.85
C VAL A 176 5.90 5.32 -12.40
N ALA A 177 5.25 4.67 -11.43
CA ALA A 177 3.95 5.11 -10.92
C ALA A 177 4.02 6.51 -10.29
N ALA A 178 5.04 6.78 -9.47
CA ALA A 178 5.28 8.10 -8.89
C ALA A 178 5.53 9.16 -9.96
N THR A 179 6.33 8.85 -10.99
CA THR A 179 6.64 9.78 -12.08
C THR A 179 5.40 10.15 -12.88
N ILE A 180 4.60 9.14 -13.28
CA ILE A 180 3.33 9.36 -13.99
C ILE A 180 2.37 10.18 -13.13
N GLY A 181 2.26 9.84 -11.84
CA GLY A 181 1.41 10.57 -10.92
C GLY A 181 1.85 12.02 -10.71
N VAL A 182 3.16 12.30 -10.60
CA VAL A 182 3.68 13.68 -10.51
C VAL A 182 3.30 14.48 -11.75
N VAL A 183 3.46 13.91 -12.95
CA VAL A 183 3.03 14.59 -14.19
C VAL A 183 1.53 14.87 -14.18
N ALA A 184 0.72 13.93 -13.71
CA ALA A 184 -0.72 14.14 -13.56
C ALA A 184 -1.06 15.26 -12.57
N VAL A 185 -0.41 15.29 -11.40
CA VAL A 185 -0.61 16.34 -10.38
C VAL A 185 -0.17 17.70 -10.90
N LEU A 186 1.00 17.80 -11.56
CA LEU A 186 1.49 19.07 -12.11
C LEU A 186 0.55 19.65 -13.18
N ARG A 187 -0.12 18.80 -13.96
CA ARG A 187 -1.16 19.26 -14.90
C ARG A 187 -2.34 19.92 -14.19
N LEU A 188 -2.70 19.47 -12.99
CA LEU A 188 -3.75 20.07 -12.17
C LEU A 188 -3.31 21.39 -11.51
N VAL A 189 -2.00 21.64 -11.39
CA VAL A 189 -1.47 22.90 -10.84
C VAL A 189 -1.49 24.01 -11.91
N VAL A 190 -1.20 23.66 -13.16
CA VAL A 190 -1.00 24.61 -14.27
C VAL A 190 -2.30 24.88 -15.05
N GLY A 191 -3.24 23.93 -15.07
CA GLY A 191 -4.56 24.09 -15.69
C GLY A 191 -5.54 24.83 -14.79
#